data_AF-A0A524A870-F1
#
_entry.id   AF-A0A524A870-F1
#
_cell.length_a   1.000
_cell.length_b   1.000
_cell.length_c   1.000
_cell.angle_alpha   90.00
_cell.angle_beta   90.00
_cell.angle_gamma   90.00
#
_symmetry.space_group_name_H-M   'P 1'
#
loop_
_entity.id
_entity.type
_entity.pdbx_description
1 polymer ?
#
loop_
_entity_poly.entity_id
_entity_poly.type
_entity_poly.pdbx_seq_one_letter_code
_entity_poly.pdbx_strand_id
1 'polypeptide(L)' 'MRVSKPSVSTESEEVAPGIVLDFDERNQVIGIEIEDASTFIDLSRLEMSALPSANLILNKGVPVGA' A
#
# COMPACT_ATOMS: atom_id res chain seq x y z
N MET A 1 -16.74 -9.04 16.16
CA MET A 1 -15.61 -9.07 15.20
C MET A 1 -14.42 -8.42 15.88
N ARG A 2 -13.40 -9.19 16.30
CA ARG A 2 -12.18 -8.61 16.90
C ARG A 2 -11.35 -8.03 15.76
N VAL A 3 -11.11 -6.72 15.78
CA VAL A 3 -10.11 -6.12 14.90
C VAL A 3 -8.76 -6.50 15.50
N SER A 4 -8.06 -7.43 14.86
CA SER A 4 -6.64 -7.67 15.14
C SER A 4 -5.88 -6.38 14.85
N LYS A 5 -4.92 -6.02 15.72
CA LYS A 5 -4.01 -4.90 15.42
C LYS A 5 -3.37 -5.15 14.06
N PRO A 6 -3.25 -4.13 13.19
CA PRO A 6 -2.44 -4.28 11.98
C PRO A 6 -1.02 -4.68 12.40
N SER A 7 -0.47 -5.70 11.73
CA SER A 7 0.94 -6.06 11.87
C SER A 7 1.80 -4.82 11.59
N VAL A 8 2.86 -4.63 12.37
CA VAL A 8 3.76 -3.49 12.23
C VAL A 8 4.87 -3.87 11.26
N SER A 9 5.24 -2.96 10.36
CA SER A 9 6.39 -3.15 9.46
C SER A 9 7.68 -3.20 10.27
N THR A 10 8.47 -4.24 10.04
CA THR A 10 9.80 -4.43 10.65
C THR A 10 10.92 -4.30 9.64
N GLU A 11 10.63 -4.48 8.35
CA GLU A 11 11.58 -4.40 7.24
C GLU A 11 10.86 -3.93 5.97
N SER A 12 11.58 -3.20 5.12
CA SER A 12 11.10 -2.75 3.82
C SER A 12 12.12 -3.11 2.74
N GLU A 13 11.66 -3.62 1.60
CA GLU A 13 12.50 -4.02 0.47
C GLU A 13 12.01 -3.36 -0.83
N GLU A 14 12.92 -2.70 -1.55
CA GLU A 14 12.65 -2.22 -2.91
C GLU A 14 12.83 -3.38 -3.91
N VAL A 15 11.73 -3.84 -4.48
CA VAL A 15 11.70 -5.02 -5.37
C VAL A 15 11.77 -4.64 -6.86
N ALA A 16 11.54 -3.38 -7.17
CA ALA A 16 11.75 -2.75 -8.46
C ALA A 16 11.88 -1.22 -8.24
N PRO A 17 12.46 -0.46 -9.19
CA PRO A 17 12.61 0.98 -9.04
C PRO A 17 11.30 1.67 -8.61
N GLY A 18 11.30 2.25 -7.41
CA GLY A 18 10.15 2.94 -6.81
C GLY A 18 9.01 2.02 -6.36
N ILE A 19 9.22 0.70 -6.25
CA ILE A 19 8.25 -0.27 -5.73
C ILE A 19 8.80 -0.91 -4.47
N VAL A 20 8.18 -0.62 -3.32
CA VAL A 20 8.63 -1.06 -2.00
C VAL A 20 7.59 -1.96 -1.35
N LEU A 21 8.04 -3.08 -0.78
CA LEU A 21 7.22 -3.99 0.02
C LEU A 21 7.60 -3.86 1.49
N ASP A 22 6.58 -3.76 2.35
CA ASP A 22 6.75 -3.80 3.81
C ASP A 22 6.45 -5.19 4.35
N PHE A 23 7.35 -5.69 5.19
CA PHE A 23 7.26 -7.01 5.81
C PHE A 23 7.08 -6.89 7.32
N ASP A 24 6.27 -7.79 7.89
CA ASP A 24 6.22 -8.01 9.33
C ASP A 24 7.32 -8.98 9.81
N GLU A 25 7.39 -9.18 11.13
CA GLU A 25 8.37 -10.07 11.79
C GLU A 25 8.29 -11.55 11.33
N ARG A 26 7.23 -11.94 10.62
CA ARG A 26 7.00 -13.29 10.07
C ARG A 26 7.28 -13.34 8.57
N ASN A 27 7.93 -12.31 8.03
CA ASN A 27 8.23 -12.15 6.61
C ASN A 27 6.97 -12.20 5.74
N GLN A 28 5.85 -11.66 6.23
CA GLN A 28 4.62 -11.52 5.46
C GLN A 28 4.49 -10.08 4.94
N VAL A 29 4.07 -9.93 3.68
CA VAL A 29 3.81 -8.61 3.09
C VAL A 29 2.58 -8.01 3.76
N ILE A 30 2.74 -6.81 4.30
CA ILE A 30 1.67 -6.06 4.98
C ILE A 30 1.43 -4.67 4.38
N GLY A 31 2.33 -4.19 3.52
CA GLY A 31 2.25 -2.91 2.84
C GLY A 31 2.91 -2.97 1.46
N ILE A 32 2.41 -2.13 0.56
CA ILE A 32 2.96 -1.91 -0.78
C ILE A 32 2.98 -0.40 -1.00
N GLU A 33 4.15 0.13 -1.33
CA GLU A 33 4.35 1.54 -1.67
C GLU A 33 4.89 1.68 -3.10
N ILE A 34 4.38 2.71 -3.80
CA ILE A 34 4.85 3.09 -5.13
C ILE A 34 5.32 4.54 -5.02
N GLU A 35 6.62 4.74 -4.97
CA GLU A 35 7.25 6.05 -4.94
C GLU A 35 7.00 6.78 -6.26
N ASP A 36 6.75 8.09 -6.21
CA ASP A 36 6.53 8.94 -7.38
C ASP A 36 5.59 8.33 -8.43
N ALA A 37 4.58 7.56 -8.01
CA ALA A 37 3.72 6.77 -8.89
C ALA A 37 3.09 7.60 -10.02
N SER A 38 2.78 8.87 -9.77
CA SER A 38 2.20 9.79 -10.75
C SER A 38 3.13 10.10 -11.94
N THR A 39 4.43 9.81 -11.81
CA THR A 39 5.42 10.07 -12.85
C THR A 39 5.51 8.95 -13.89
N PHE A 40 5.07 7.72 -13.55
CA PHE A 40 5.17 6.56 -14.44
C PHE A 40 3.94 5.64 -14.47
N ILE A 41 2.91 5.90 -13.67
CA ILE A 41 1.64 5.16 -13.65
C ILE A 41 0.46 6.13 -13.81
N ASP A 42 -0.51 5.74 -14.64
CA ASP A 42 -1.80 6.43 -14.70
C ASP A 42 -2.62 6.13 -13.44
N LEU A 43 -2.65 7.08 -12.51
CA LEU A 43 -3.39 7.01 -11.25
C LEU A 43 -4.86 7.43 -11.37
N SER A 44 -5.37 7.68 -12.59
CA SER A 44 -6.77 8.07 -12.80
C SER A 44 -7.76 6.95 -12.45
N ARG A 45 -7.28 5.69 -12.39
CA ARG A 45 -8.09 4.52 -12.11
C ARG A 45 -7.31 3.47 -11.31
N LEU A 46 -7.89 3.01 -10.21
CA LEU A 46 -7.45 1.83 -9.48
C LEU A 46 -8.45 0.69 -9.73
N GLU A 47 -7.99 -0.42 -10.31
CA GLU A 47 -8.83 -1.59 -10.59
C GLU A 47 -8.45 -2.78 -9.71
N MET A 48 -9.45 -3.42 -9.11
CA MET A 48 -9.25 -4.63 -8.29
C MET A 48 -10.28 -5.68 -8.69
N SER A 49 -9.83 -6.86 -9.10
CA SER A 49 -10.74 -7.93 -9.58
C SER A 49 -11.46 -8.64 -8.44
N ALA A 50 -10.83 -8.74 -7.27
CA ALA A 50 -11.44 -9.28 -6.06
C ALA A 50 -10.75 -8.69 -4.84
N LEU A 51 -11.54 -8.15 -3.92
CA LEU A 51 -11.11 -7.86 -2.56
C LEU A 51 -11.70 -8.94 -1.65
N PRO A 52 -10.92 -9.60 -0.79
CA PRO A 52 -11.48 -10.38 0.31
C PRO A 52 -12.43 -9.49 1.12
N SER A 53 -13.38 -10.07 1.85
CA SER A 53 -14.32 -9.31 2.71
C SER A 53 -13.54 -8.42 3.69
N ALA A 54 -13.26 -7.17 3.29
CA ALA A 54 -12.34 -6.28 3.96
C ALA A 54 -12.94 -4.87 3.99
N ASN A 55 -12.65 -4.17 5.08
CA ASN A 55 -13.02 -2.79 5.27
C ASN A 55 -12.06 -1.92 4.45
N LEU A 56 -12.50 -1.39 3.32
CA LEU A 56 -11.70 -0.51 2.48
C LEU A 56 -11.72 0.91 3.06
N ILE A 57 -10.56 1.42 3.47
CA ILE A 57 -10.39 2.80 3.92
C ILE A 57 -9.66 3.55 2.82
N LEU A 58 -10.35 4.48 2.17
CA LEU A 58 -9.77 5.40 1.20
C LEU A 58 -9.64 6.78 1.85
N ASN A 59 -8.41 7.22 2.09
CA ASN A 59 -8.14 8.59 2.49
C ASN A 59 -7.86 9.42 1.23
N LYS A 60 -8.37 10.65 1.19
CA LYS A 60 -7.96 11.57 0.12
C LYS A 60 -6.48 11.90 0.29
N GLY A 61 -5.73 11.80 -0.79
CA GLY A 61 -4.38 12.37 -0.85
C GLY A 61 -4.46 13.87 -0.57
N VAL A 62 -3.52 14.37 0.23
CA VAL A 62 -3.32 15.81 0.36
C VAL A 62 -2.80 16.31 -0.98
N PRO A 63 -3.42 17.32 -1.62
CA PRO A 63 -2.85 17.90 -2.83
C PRO A 63 -1.48 18.46 -2.49
N VAL A 64 -0.44 17.91 -3.12
CA VAL A 64 0.90 18.51 -3.10
C VAL A 64 0.83 19.74 -4.01
N GLY A 65 0.54 20.90 -3.42
CA GLY A 65 0.51 22.19 -4.10
C GLY A 65 -0.71 23.04 -3.77
N ALA A 66 -0.52 23.98 -2.84
CA ALA A 66 -1.19 25.27 -2.79
C ALA A 66 -0.12 26.34 -2.52
#